data_AF-A0A378B0C1-F1
#
_entry.id   AF-A0A378B0C1-F1
#
_cell.length_a   1.000
_cell.length_b   1.000
_cell.length_c   1.000
_cell.angle_alpha   90.00
_cell.angle_beta   90.00
_cell.angle_gamma   90.00
#
_symmetry.space_group_name_H-M   'P 1'
#
loop_
_entity.id
_entity.type
_entity.pdbx_description
1 polymer ?
#
loop_
_entity_poly.entity_id
_entity_poly.type
_entity_poly.pdbx_seq_one_letter_code
_entity_poly.pdbx_strand_id
1 'polypeptide(L)'
;MSDRNTPWRNGELVAAPVAAATMIYGGHMVGLNASGMAVPAAATASLTIFGVSDEYADNTAGAAGATSVMVRRGKAWKLANFSGDAVTQAEVGKTCYVADSITVAKTSNTNARPVARYRYCRRV
;
A
#
# COMPACT_ATOMS: atom_id res chain seq x y z
N MET A 1 5.99 -2.18 38.81
CA MET A 1 5.69 -2.51 37.40
C MET A 1 4.50 -3.43 37.44
N SER A 2 3.36 -3.00 36.92
CA SER A 2 2.13 -3.80 36.93
C SER A 2 1.95 -4.44 35.56
N ASP A 3 1.51 -5.69 35.52
CA ASP A 3 1.27 -6.40 34.27
C ASP A 3 0.25 -5.64 33.40
N ARG A 4 0.67 -5.34 32.17
CA ARG A 4 -0.18 -4.73 31.15
C ARG A 4 -0.56 -5.79 30.14
N ASN A 5 -1.81 -6.22 30.17
CA ASN A 5 -2.37 -7.02 29.09
C ASN A 5 -2.39 -6.16 27.81
N THR A 6 -1.57 -6.54 26.82
CA THR A 6 -1.50 -5.82 25.54
C THR A 6 -2.42 -6.53 24.55
N PRO A 7 -3.55 -5.91 24.16
CA PRO A 7 -4.48 -6.54 23.24
C PRO A 7 -3.85 -6.73 21.87
N TRP A 8 -4.07 -7.90 21.27
CA TRP A 8 -3.62 -8.22 19.91
C TRP A 8 -4.83 -8.37 18.98
N ARG A 9 -4.64 -8.09 17.69
CA ARG A 9 -5.62 -8.32 16.62
C ARG A 9 -4.89 -8.93 15.44
N ASN A 10 -5.61 -9.78 14.68
CA ASN A 10 -5.09 -10.27 13.41
C ASN A 10 -4.90 -9.08 12.45
N GLY A 11 -3.65 -8.71 12.19
CA GLY A 11 -3.29 -7.58 11.34
C GLY A 11 -3.42 -7.82 9.84
N GLU A 12 -4.15 -8.88 9.44
CA GLU A 12 -4.38 -9.19 8.03
C GLU A 12 -5.30 -8.15 7.39
N LEU A 13 -6.35 -7.72 8.07
CA LEU A 13 -7.29 -6.71 7.57
C LEU A 13 -7.30 -5.56 8.58
N VAL A 14 -6.89 -4.37 8.15
CA VAL A 14 -6.78 -3.20 9.02
C VAL A 14 -7.50 -2.03 8.36
N ALA A 15 -8.44 -1.43 9.11
CA ALA A 15 -9.09 -0.19 8.70
C ALA A 15 -8.09 0.97 8.78
N ALA A 16 -7.90 1.68 7.68
CA ALA A 16 -7.08 2.88 7.60
C ALA A 16 -7.97 4.09 7.27
N PRO A 17 -7.84 5.22 8.01
CA PRO A 17 -8.62 6.42 7.74
C PRO A 17 -8.19 7.05 6.41
N VAL A 18 -9.14 7.36 5.54
CA VAL A 18 -8.88 7.89 4.19
C VAL A 18 -8.62 9.39 4.24
N ALA A 19 -7.69 9.91 3.42
CA ALA A 19 -7.41 11.33 3.36
C ALA A 19 -8.62 12.14 2.82
N ALA A 20 -8.69 13.43 3.14
CA ALA A 20 -9.74 14.30 2.62
C ALA A 20 -9.70 14.37 1.08
N ALA A 21 -10.86 14.46 0.45
CA ALA A 21 -10.98 14.57 -1.00
C ALA A 21 -10.27 13.45 -1.79
N THR A 22 -10.20 12.24 -1.22
CA THR A 22 -9.56 11.10 -1.88
C THR A 22 -10.50 9.92 -2.03
N MET A 23 -10.23 9.13 -3.07
CA MET A 23 -10.99 7.94 -3.39
C MET A 23 -10.04 6.77 -3.59
N ILE A 24 -10.42 5.61 -3.07
CA ILE A 24 -9.65 4.38 -3.13
C ILE A 24 -10.55 3.30 -3.69
N TYR A 25 -10.19 2.78 -4.85
CA TYR A 25 -10.88 1.65 -5.46
C TYR A 25 -10.43 0.33 -4.83
N GLY A 26 -11.32 -0.66 -4.78
CA GLY A 26 -10.97 -2.01 -4.33
C GLY A 26 -9.94 -2.65 -5.26
N GLY A 27 -8.96 -3.35 -4.68
CA GLY A 27 -7.86 -4.00 -5.41
C GLY A 27 -6.67 -3.07 -5.74
N HIS A 28 -6.73 -1.80 -5.36
CA HIS A 28 -5.61 -0.87 -5.53
C HIS A 28 -4.69 -0.88 -4.31
N MET A 29 -3.40 -0.63 -4.54
CA MET A 29 -2.46 -0.42 -3.45
C MET A 29 -2.76 0.89 -2.71
N VAL A 30 -2.65 0.83 -1.39
CA VAL A 30 -2.87 1.94 -0.46
C VAL A 30 -1.55 2.32 0.19
N GLY A 31 -1.19 3.59 0.04
CA GLY A 31 -0.12 4.25 0.76
C GLY A 31 -0.66 5.05 1.95
N LEU A 32 0.16 5.22 2.98
CA LEU A 32 -0.08 6.18 4.05
C LEU A 32 0.76 7.42 3.78
N ASN A 33 0.13 8.59 3.85
CA ASN A 33 0.82 9.88 3.78
C ASN A 33 1.53 10.21 5.12
N ALA A 34 2.23 11.35 5.16
CA ALA A 34 2.95 11.80 6.36
C ALA A 34 2.04 11.99 7.59
N SER A 35 0.75 12.26 7.37
CA SER A 35 -0.27 12.39 8.42
C SER A 35 -0.88 11.05 8.84
N GLY A 36 -0.44 9.92 8.27
CA GLY A 36 -0.97 8.59 8.57
C GLY A 36 -2.33 8.30 7.92
N MET A 37 -2.72 9.04 6.88
CA MET A 37 -3.97 8.85 6.16
C MET A 37 -3.77 8.03 4.91
N ALA A 38 -4.74 7.16 4.61
CA ALA A 38 -4.78 6.31 3.43
C ALA A 38 -5.01 7.15 2.17
N VAL A 39 -4.13 6.95 1.21
CA VAL A 39 -4.17 7.51 -0.15
C VAL A 39 -3.88 6.40 -1.15
N PRO A 40 -4.34 6.50 -2.40
CA PRO A 40 -3.90 5.60 -3.45
C PRO A 40 -2.38 5.63 -3.56
N ALA A 41 -1.75 4.46 -3.71
CA ALA A 41 -0.30 4.38 -3.81
C ALA A 41 0.19 5.02 -5.12
N ALA A 42 1.29 5.76 -5.04
CA ALA A 42 1.93 6.42 -6.17
C ALA A 42 3.46 6.34 -6.03
N ALA A 43 4.18 6.67 -7.11
CA ALA A 43 5.64 6.86 -7.10
C ALA A 43 6.04 8.13 -6.34
N THR A 44 5.75 8.16 -5.03
CA THR A 44 6.09 9.26 -4.14
C THR A 44 6.84 8.70 -2.94
N ALA A 45 8.08 9.14 -2.77
CA ALA A 45 9.01 8.68 -1.73
C ALA A 45 8.44 8.78 -0.31
N SER A 46 7.64 9.81 -0.05
CA SER A 46 7.03 10.08 1.25
C SER A 46 5.90 9.11 1.61
N LEU A 47 5.41 8.30 0.66
CA LEU A 47 4.33 7.36 0.91
C LEU A 47 4.86 6.06 1.51
N THR A 48 4.24 5.64 2.61
CA THR A 48 4.50 4.32 3.18
C THR A 48 3.45 3.34 2.70
N ILE A 49 3.84 2.34 1.90
CA ILE A 49 2.90 1.34 1.38
C ILE A 49 2.38 0.47 2.53
N PHE A 50 1.06 0.51 2.74
CA PHE A 50 0.40 -0.18 3.84
C PHE A 50 -0.13 -1.54 3.42
N GLY A 51 -0.79 -1.60 2.26
CA GLY A 51 -1.28 -2.83 1.65
C GLY A 51 -2.14 -2.60 0.41
N VAL A 52 -3.13 -3.46 0.17
CA VAL A 52 -4.10 -3.37 -0.94
C VAL A 52 -5.50 -3.27 -0.35
N SER A 53 -6.32 -2.36 -0.86
CA SER A 53 -7.73 -2.19 -0.46
C SER A 53 -8.55 -3.42 -0.85
N ASP A 54 -9.38 -3.91 0.09
CA ASP A 54 -10.35 -4.98 -0.19
C ASP A 54 -11.71 -4.40 -0.62
N GLU A 55 -11.93 -3.11 -0.37
CA GLU A 55 -13.20 -2.41 -0.60
C GLU A 55 -13.00 -1.09 -1.35
N TYR A 56 -14.09 -0.59 -1.91
CA TYR A 56 -14.19 0.76 -2.44
C TYR A 56 -14.49 1.74 -1.31
N ALA A 57 -13.67 2.78 -1.17
CA ALA A 57 -13.87 3.84 -0.20
C ALA A 57 -13.83 5.20 -0.90
N ASP A 58 -14.91 5.96 -0.73
CA ASP A 58 -15.05 7.31 -1.26
C ASP A 58 -15.05 8.32 -0.10
N ASN A 59 -14.08 9.23 -0.12
CA ASN A 59 -13.99 10.36 0.78
C ASN A 59 -13.80 11.67 -0.01
N THR A 60 -14.29 11.72 -1.26
CA THR A 60 -14.14 12.88 -2.16
C THR A 60 -14.79 14.15 -1.61
N ALA A 61 -15.91 14.03 -0.91
CA ALA A 61 -16.63 15.15 -0.29
C ALA A 61 -16.39 15.28 1.22
N GLY A 62 -15.58 14.41 1.82
CA GLY A 62 -15.41 14.31 3.28
C GLY A 62 -14.09 14.87 3.80
N ALA A 63 -14.09 15.20 5.09
CA ALA A 63 -12.87 15.56 5.82
C ALA A 63 -11.95 14.34 6.00
N ALA A 64 -10.69 14.58 6.34
CA ALA A 64 -9.72 13.51 6.50
C ALA A 64 -10.15 12.57 7.64
N GLY A 65 -10.33 11.27 7.34
CA GLY A 65 -10.75 10.25 8.31
C GLY A 65 -12.26 10.15 8.51
N ALA A 66 -13.08 10.83 7.70
CA ALA A 66 -14.53 10.64 7.73
C ALA A 66 -14.94 9.23 7.25
N THR A 67 -14.20 8.68 6.29
CA THR A 67 -14.34 7.29 5.81
C THR A 67 -13.06 6.50 6.12
N SER A 68 -13.19 5.21 6.41
CA SER A 68 -12.06 4.27 6.51
C SER A 68 -12.12 3.24 5.39
N VAL A 69 -10.95 2.77 4.95
CA VAL A 69 -10.82 1.67 3.99
C VAL A 69 -10.17 0.46 4.66
N MET A 70 -10.72 -0.72 4.43
CA MET A 70 -10.14 -1.99 4.85
C MET A 70 -8.99 -2.37 3.93
N VAL A 71 -7.78 -2.39 4.50
CA VAL A 71 -6.54 -2.70 3.79
C VAL A 71 -6.04 -4.08 4.23
N ARG A 72 -5.80 -4.95 3.24
CA ARG A 72 -5.25 -6.27 3.45
C ARG A 72 -3.72 -6.28 3.40
N ARG A 73 -3.09 -6.94 4.37
CA ARG A 73 -1.63 -6.98 4.60
C ARG A 73 -1.13 -8.43 4.73
N GLY A 74 0.15 -8.65 4.42
CA GLY A 74 0.83 -9.93 4.66
C GLY A 74 0.55 -11.10 3.70
N LYS A 75 0.02 -10.86 2.51
CA LYS A 75 -0.15 -11.85 1.42
C LYS A 75 0.88 -11.65 0.31
N ALA A 76 0.66 -12.26 -0.84
CA ALA A 76 1.34 -11.91 -2.08
C ALA A 76 0.27 -11.48 -3.09
N TRP A 77 0.52 -10.39 -3.80
CA TRP A 77 -0.43 -9.80 -4.75
C TRP A 77 0.12 -9.90 -6.15
N LYS A 78 -0.80 -10.13 -7.09
CA LYS A 78 -0.53 -10.13 -8.51
C LYS A 78 -0.79 -8.72 -9.03
N LEU A 79 0.28 -7.95 -9.20
CA LEU A 79 0.27 -6.56 -9.70
C LEU A 79 0.89 -6.48 -11.08
N ALA A 80 0.55 -5.46 -11.85
CA ALA A 80 1.12 -5.24 -13.18
C ALA A 80 2.58 -4.77 -13.06
N ASN A 81 3.40 -5.10 -14.06
CA ASN A 81 4.78 -4.63 -14.11
C ASN A 81 4.89 -3.33 -14.91
N PHE A 82 5.69 -2.38 -14.42
CA PHE A 82 6.05 -1.20 -15.18
C PHE A 82 6.88 -1.60 -16.41
N SER A 83 6.47 -1.19 -17.61
CA SER A 83 7.07 -1.64 -18.87
C SER A 83 8.56 -1.28 -19.00
N GLY A 84 8.96 -0.11 -18.50
CA GLY A 84 10.36 0.33 -18.53
C GLY A 84 11.26 -0.28 -17.45
N ASP A 85 10.70 -0.99 -16.48
CA ASP A 85 11.44 -1.49 -15.31
C ASP A 85 10.74 -2.70 -14.68
N ALA A 86 10.51 -3.70 -15.55
CA ALA A 86 9.69 -4.86 -15.22
C ALA A 86 10.38 -5.76 -14.20
N VAL A 87 9.59 -6.28 -13.25
CA VAL A 87 10.11 -7.21 -12.27
C VAL A 87 10.12 -8.62 -12.84
N THR A 88 11.30 -9.25 -12.85
CA THR A 88 11.53 -10.58 -13.44
C THR A 88 11.59 -11.67 -12.39
N GLN A 89 11.58 -12.94 -12.81
CA GLN A 89 11.71 -14.09 -11.90
C GLN A 89 12.97 -14.03 -11.02
N ALA A 90 14.05 -13.40 -11.51
CA ALA A 90 15.30 -13.24 -10.76
C ALA A 90 15.20 -12.23 -9.61
N GLU A 91 14.13 -11.45 -9.56
CA GLU A 91 13.85 -10.47 -8.51
C GLU A 91 12.85 -11.00 -7.48
N VAL A 92 12.38 -12.24 -7.63
CA VAL A 92 11.51 -12.88 -6.65
C VAL A 92 12.26 -13.02 -5.32
N GLY A 93 11.67 -12.48 -4.25
CA GLY A 93 12.30 -12.41 -2.91
C GLY A 93 13.22 -11.22 -2.69
N LYS A 94 13.37 -10.32 -3.67
CA LYS A 94 14.04 -9.04 -3.49
C LYS A 94 13.03 -7.91 -3.23
N THR A 95 13.56 -6.76 -2.83
CA THR A 95 12.77 -5.54 -2.59
C THR A 95 12.29 -4.97 -3.92
N CYS A 96 11.00 -4.67 -4.02
CA CYS A 96 10.41 -4.00 -5.17
C CYS A 96 9.83 -2.65 -4.78
N TYR A 97 9.52 -1.85 -5.79
CA TYR A 97 9.07 -0.48 -5.64
C TYR A 97 7.72 -0.27 -6.31
N VAL A 98 6.94 0.67 -5.81
CA VAL A 98 5.64 1.02 -6.38
C VAL A 98 5.84 2.06 -7.47
N ALA A 99 5.34 1.77 -8.68
CA ALA A 99 5.27 2.74 -9.76
C ALA A 99 3.92 3.48 -9.75
N ASP A 100 2.83 2.74 -9.54
CA ASP A 100 1.47 3.27 -9.44
C ASP A 100 0.60 2.31 -8.63
N SER A 101 -0.63 2.70 -8.29
CA SER A 101 -1.58 1.95 -7.47
C SER A 101 -1.87 0.51 -7.94
N ILE A 102 -1.60 0.20 -9.21
CA ILE A 102 -1.73 -1.14 -9.80
C ILE A 102 -0.42 -1.69 -10.38
N THR A 103 0.68 -0.91 -10.39
CA THR A 103 1.95 -1.31 -11.01
C THR A 103 3.15 -1.27 -10.07
N VAL A 104 4.02 -2.26 -10.21
CA VAL A 104 5.30 -2.37 -9.49
C VAL A 104 6.48 -2.25 -10.46
N ALA A 105 7.61 -1.81 -9.92
CA ALA A 105 8.87 -1.66 -10.64
C ALA A 105 10.04 -2.24 -9.84
N LYS A 106 11.11 -2.58 -10.56
CA LYS A 106 12.31 -3.19 -9.98
C LYS A 106 13.21 -2.17 -9.26
N THR A 107 13.30 -0.92 -9.74
CA THR A 107 14.18 0.11 -9.17
C THR A 107 13.41 1.24 -8.50
N SER A 108 14.07 1.92 -7.56
CA SER A 108 13.52 3.04 -6.79
C SER A 108 13.41 4.34 -7.58
N ASN A 109 13.93 4.40 -8.82
CA ASN A 109 14.09 5.63 -9.60
C ASN A 109 14.68 6.78 -8.76
N THR A 110 15.91 6.61 -8.28
CA THR A 110 16.59 7.61 -7.42
C THR A 110 15.78 7.97 -6.17
N ASN A 111 15.22 6.95 -5.50
CA ASN A 111 14.37 7.08 -4.32
C ASN A 111 13.01 7.77 -4.54
N ALA A 112 12.57 8.00 -5.78
CA ALA A 112 11.24 8.54 -6.04
C ALA A 112 10.12 7.52 -5.74
N ARG A 113 10.39 6.22 -5.92
CA ARG A 113 9.39 5.15 -5.74
C ARG A 113 9.50 4.54 -4.35
N PRO A 114 8.40 4.46 -3.60
CA PRO A 114 8.41 3.86 -2.27
C PRO A 114 8.52 2.34 -2.36
N VAL A 115 9.07 1.73 -1.31
CA VAL A 115 9.22 0.27 -1.21
C VAL A 115 7.84 -0.38 -1.11
N ALA A 116 7.56 -1.32 -2.01
CA ALA A 116 6.42 -2.22 -1.88
C ALA A 116 6.67 -3.12 -0.67
N ARG A 117 5.88 -2.94 0.40
CA ARG A 117 6.06 -3.66 1.68
C ARG A 117 5.82 -5.18 1.57
N TYR A 118 5.35 -5.64 0.44
CA TYR A 118 5.29 -7.06 0.08
C TYR A 118 6.68 -7.52 -0.33
N ARG A 119 7.43 -8.00 0.67
CA ARG A 119 8.84 -8.47 0.58
C ARG A 119 9.13 -9.54 -0.49
N TYR A 120 8.15 -9.91 -1.31
CA TYR A 120 8.31 -10.90 -2.36
C TYR A 120 7.63 -10.36 -3.61
N CYS A 121 8.41 -9.89 -4.57
CA CYS A 121 7.92 -9.88 -5.94
C CYS A 121 7.54 -11.30 -6.29
N ARG A 122 6.29 -11.56 -6.64
CA ARG A 122 5.91 -12.86 -7.17
C ARG A 122 5.42 -12.64 -8.59
N ARG A 123 6.08 -13.32 -9.53
CA ARG A 123 5.69 -13.39 -10.93
C ARG A 123 4.25 -13.91 -11.03
N VAL A 124 3.53 -13.34 -11.98
CA VAL A 124 2.33 -13.93 -12.58
C VAL A 124 2.73 -15.01 -13.57
#